data_AF-A0A5C4LCZ5-F1
#
_entry.id   AF-A0A5C4LCZ5-F1
#
_cell.length_a   1.000
_cell.length_b   1.000
_cell.length_c   1.000
_cell.angle_alpha   90.00
_cell.angle_beta   90.00
_cell.angle_gamma   90.00
#
_symmetry.space_group_name_H-M   'P 1'
#
loop_
_entity.id
_entity.type
_entity.pdbx_description
1 polymer ?
#
loop_
_entity_poly.entity_id
_entity_poly.type
_entity_poly.pdbx_seq_one_letter_code
_entity_poly.pdbx_strand_id
1 'polypeptide(L)'
;MPEAGLERFLVVSVGSGARVALPAARVRSVAPVPALTRVPGASAALAGLAATRNGALPVLDLARLLAPEAAPTPAGRMVLAEADAPVGLLVGGVAGLTADPGAAPVLDLPALVAGCRPRRTALTPGAVERPGGSPTPARPPVALLMLTVAGSPYALPLDMVEEVVALPAMVAPVPEGGPATLGAMPWRGRVLPLLSVSALLGRERAAGSRAAVVRGVGLVAERIGPVLRLPAEAIDPVPRAWPRGGAAAGFARFDGGRILVCILSAQALIREGEPDPGHQPRVPVRTESVLALDLAGERYGLPADAVRAAVPAPETLVRVPGARDGLAGLATLRGRALPVLDLRRRLGLPSAPATGRRRLLVIEADGARAGLLVDGTARLIRPEAGAIRPAPPGTGNGLVARVAALPDGTLSLIDPAALLARPPRSMAPEGRPA
;
A
#
# COMPACT_ATOMS: atom_id res chain seq x y z
N MET A 1 44.18 0.29 -51.77
CA MET A 1 44.31 -0.59 -50.59
C MET A 1 43.88 0.23 -49.38
N PRO A 2 42.70 0.01 -48.78
CA PRO A 2 42.38 0.73 -47.55
C PRO A 2 43.16 0.07 -46.40
N GLU A 3 43.84 0.89 -45.60
CA GLU A 3 44.45 0.46 -44.33
C GLU A 3 43.35 -0.14 -43.44
N ALA A 4 43.36 -1.46 -43.28
CA ALA A 4 42.55 -2.13 -42.29
C ALA A 4 43.05 -1.69 -40.91
N GLY A 5 42.39 -0.70 -40.32
CA GLY A 5 42.68 -0.24 -38.97
C GLY A 5 42.65 -1.43 -38.01
N LEU A 6 43.79 -1.74 -37.40
CA LEU A 6 43.92 -2.77 -36.37
C LEU A 6 42.84 -2.56 -35.32
N GLU A 7 41.90 -3.50 -35.25
CA GLU A 7 40.81 -3.46 -34.27
C GLU A 7 41.44 -3.54 -32.87
N ARG A 8 41.26 -2.48 -32.09
CA ARG A 8 41.78 -2.40 -30.72
C ARG A 8 40.67 -2.74 -29.74
N PHE A 9 41.04 -3.26 -28.58
CA PHE A 9 40.14 -3.67 -27.52
C PHE A 9 40.53 -3.02 -26.20
N LEU A 10 39.54 -2.55 -25.44
CA LEU A 10 39.71 -2.18 -24.04
C LEU A 10 39.43 -3.40 -23.18
N VAL A 11 40.46 -3.91 -22.48
CA VAL A 11 40.30 -5.02 -21.55
C VAL A 11 39.91 -4.47 -20.18
N VAL A 12 38.82 -5.01 -19.63
CA VAL A 12 38.26 -4.61 -18.33
C VAL A 12 38.06 -5.85 -17.45
N SER A 13 38.10 -5.67 -16.14
CA SER A 13 37.70 -6.71 -15.19
C SER A 13 36.28 -6.46 -14.68
N VAL A 14 35.52 -7.53 -14.48
CA VAL A 14 34.23 -7.49 -13.79
C VAL A 14 34.40 -7.77 -12.29
N GLY A 15 33.35 -7.53 -11.48
CA GLY A 15 33.40 -7.67 -10.02
C GLY A 15 33.89 -9.03 -9.49
N SER A 16 33.81 -10.11 -10.28
CA SER A 16 34.33 -11.45 -9.94
C SER A 16 35.81 -11.65 -10.26
N GLY A 17 36.50 -10.66 -10.84
CA GLY A 17 37.89 -10.76 -11.29
C GLY A 17 38.08 -11.30 -12.71
N ALA A 18 37.03 -11.82 -13.35
CA ALA A 18 37.07 -12.23 -14.76
C ALA A 18 37.36 -11.02 -15.67
N ARG A 19 38.09 -11.26 -16.77
CA ARG A 19 38.44 -10.24 -17.76
C ARG A 19 37.60 -10.40 -19.02
N VAL A 20 37.17 -9.27 -19.57
CA VAL A 20 36.40 -9.20 -20.81
C VAL A 20 36.93 -8.06 -21.68
N ALA A 21 36.74 -8.17 -22.98
CA ALA A 21 37.22 -7.20 -23.96
C ALA A 21 36.06 -6.42 -24.59
N LEU A 22 36.19 -5.10 -24.63
CA LEU A 22 35.25 -4.20 -25.31
C LEU A 22 35.91 -3.66 -26.59
N PRO A 23 35.27 -3.70 -27.76
CA PRO A 23 35.81 -3.08 -28.96
C PRO A 23 36.07 -1.58 -28.73
N ALA A 24 37.29 -1.11 -29.00
CA ALA A 24 37.69 0.27 -28.72
C ALA A 24 36.86 1.28 -29.51
N ALA A 25 36.40 0.92 -30.71
CA ALA A 25 35.49 1.73 -31.53
C ALA A 25 34.16 2.04 -30.83
N ARG A 26 33.77 1.23 -29.84
CA ARG A 26 32.54 1.39 -29.06
C ARG A 26 32.79 2.08 -27.72
N VAL A 27 34.04 2.30 -27.32
CA VAL A 27 34.40 2.96 -26.06
C VAL A 27 34.69 4.43 -26.32
N ARG A 28 34.01 5.32 -25.60
CA ARG A 28 34.25 6.77 -25.66
C ARG A 28 35.28 7.25 -24.64
N SER A 29 35.16 6.79 -23.40
CA SER A 29 36.04 7.23 -22.31
C SER A 29 35.92 6.35 -21.08
N VAL A 30 36.92 6.38 -20.22
CA VAL A 30 36.87 5.80 -18.86
C VAL A 30 36.83 6.93 -17.84
N ALA A 31 35.91 6.86 -16.89
CA ALA A 31 35.66 7.90 -15.89
C ALA A 31 35.44 7.29 -14.50
N PRO A 32 35.58 8.08 -13.41
CA PRO A 32 35.04 7.69 -12.12
C PRO A 32 33.51 7.53 -12.20
N VAL A 33 32.95 6.69 -11.33
CA VAL A 33 31.50 6.48 -11.26
C VAL A 33 30.88 7.71 -10.58
N PRO A 34 29.97 8.46 -11.25
CA PRO A 34 29.28 9.58 -10.61
C PRO A 34 28.21 9.07 -9.64
N ALA A 35 27.58 9.97 -8.90
CA ALA A 35 26.39 9.63 -8.13
C ALA A 35 25.31 9.08 -9.09
N LEU A 36 24.81 7.88 -8.78
CA LEU A 36 23.81 7.20 -9.60
C LEU A 36 22.43 7.32 -8.98
N THR A 37 21.47 7.79 -9.76
CA THR A 37 20.05 7.80 -9.38
C THR A 37 19.46 6.43 -9.64
N ARG A 38 19.03 5.74 -8.59
CA ARG A 38 18.40 4.43 -8.76
C ARG A 38 17.03 4.56 -9.42
N VAL A 39 16.75 3.62 -10.31
CA VAL A 39 15.45 3.50 -10.96
C VAL A 39 14.67 2.39 -10.25
N PRO A 40 13.51 2.69 -9.67
CA PRO A 40 12.66 1.68 -9.05
C PRO A 40 12.21 0.61 -10.05
N GLY A 41 12.14 -0.64 -9.61
CA GLY A 41 11.71 -1.78 -10.43
C GLY A 41 12.66 -2.15 -11.59
N ALA A 42 13.85 -1.56 -11.65
CA ALA A 42 14.83 -1.87 -12.69
C ALA A 42 15.49 -3.25 -12.46
N SER A 43 15.91 -3.87 -13.56
CA SER A 43 16.73 -5.08 -13.54
C SER A 43 17.96 -4.91 -12.65
N ALA A 44 18.40 -5.99 -12.01
CA ALA A 44 19.61 -6.02 -11.17
C ALA A 44 20.87 -5.56 -11.91
N ALA A 45 20.89 -5.68 -13.25
CA ALA A 45 21.97 -5.22 -14.12
C ALA A 45 22.02 -3.68 -14.27
N LEU A 46 20.98 -2.93 -13.93
CA LEU A 46 21.02 -1.47 -13.91
C LEU A 46 21.50 -0.98 -12.53
N ALA A 47 22.71 -0.46 -12.47
CA ALA A 47 23.22 0.19 -11.27
C ALA A 47 22.48 1.51 -10.98
N GLY A 48 22.15 2.28 -12.03
CA GLY A 48 21.34 3.50 -11.94
C GLY A 48 21.50 4.42 -13.15
N LEU A 49 21.07 5.67 -13.03
CA LEU A 49 21.27 6.70 -14.04
C LEU A 49 22.28 7.75 -13.56
N ALA A 50 23.24 8.08 -14.42
CA ALA A 50 24.18 9.16 -14.22
C ALA A 50 23.67 10.44 -14.88
N ALA A 51 23.85 11.57 -14.20
CA ALA A 51 23.57 12.88 -14.75
C ALA A 51 24.65 13.25 -15.77
N THR A 52 24.25 13.64 -16.98
CA THR A 52 25.18 14.15 -18.00
C THR A 52 24.67 15.45 -18.61
N ARG A 53 25.55 16.18 -19.29
CA ARG A 53 25.18 17.39 -20.04
C ARG A 53 24.07 17.13 -21.06
N ASN A 54 24.00 15.92 -21.59
CA ASN A 54 23.08 15.51 -22.65
C ASN A 54 21.87 14.73 -22.13
N GLY A 55 21.63 14.72 -20.82
CA GLY A 55 20.52 14.03 -20.16
C GLY A 55 20.94 12.82 -19.33
N ALA A 56 19.99 12.00 -18.93
CA ALA A 56 20.24 10.81 -18.11
C ALA A 56 20.95 9.68 -18.89
N LEU A 57 22.13 9.28 -18.41
CA LEU A 57 22.90 8.16 -18.96
C LEU A 57 22.65 6.89 -18.14
N PRO A 58 22.16 5.79 -18.74
CA PRO A 58 22.04 4.53 -18.03
C PRO A 58 23.41 3.93 -17.71
N VAL A 59 23.59 3.49 -16.47
CA VAL A 59 24.82 2.84 -15.99
C VAL A 59 24.51 1.41 -15.59
N LEU A 60 25.02 0.46 -16.38
CA LEU A 60 24.82 -0.97 -16.20
C LEU A 60 26.01 -1.59 -15.45
N ASP A 61 25.74 -2.49 -14.52
CA ASP A 61 26.76 -3.32 -13.89
C ASP A 61 27.16 -4.45 -14.84
N LEU A 62 28.40 -4.40 -15.33
CA LEU A 62 28.87 -5.35 -16.33
C LEU A 62 28.91 -6.79 -15.80
N ALA A 63 29.19 -6.99 -14.50
CA ALA A 63 29.18 -8.32 -13.91
C ALA A 63 27.77 -8.93 -13.96
N ARG A 64 26.76 -8.11 -13.60
CA ARG A 64 25.35 -8.52 -13.61
C ARG A 64 24.73 -8.59 -15.00
N LEU A 65 25.27 -7.83 -15.95
CA LEU A 65 24.90 -7.91 -17.35
C LEU A 65 25.28 -9.27 -17.96
N LEU A 66 26.44 -9.80 -17.56
CA LEU A 66 26.94 -11.10 -18.01
C LEU A 66 26.34 -12.26 -17.21
N ALA A 67 26.13 -12.08 -15.91
CA ALA A 67 25.56 -13.07 -15.01
C ALA A 67 24.61 -12.39 -14.02
N PRO A 68 23.27 -12.48 -14.19
CA PRO A 68 22.29 -11.74 -13.37
C PRO A 68 22.43 -11.94 -11.86
N GLU A 69 22.86 -13.12 -11.43
CA GLU A 69 23.06 -13.50 -10.02
C GLU A 69 24.40 -13.00 -9.44
N ALA A 70 25.23 -12.33 -10.23
CA ALA A 70 26.52 -11.84 -9.76
C ALA A 70 26.35 -10.81 -8.63
N ALA A 71 27.30 -10.87 -7.68
CA ALA A 71 27.44 -9.84 -6.67
C ALA A 71 27.61 -8.46 -7.33
N PRO A 72 27.03 -7.39 -6.76
CA PRO A 72 27.15 -6.05 -7.34
C PRO A 72 28.62 -5.63 -7.36
N THR A 73 29.05 -5.09 -8.49
CA THR A 73 30.42 -4.61 -8.65
C THR A 73 30.63 -3.41 -7.71
N PRO A 74 31.63 -3.44 -6.81
CA PRO A 74 31.95 -2.28 -5.98
C PRO A 74 32.33 -1.09 -6.89
N ALA A 75 32.05 0.14 -6.46
CA ALA A 75 32.20 1.35 -7.28
C ALA A 75 33.67 1.58 -7.72
N GLY A 76 34.09 0.95 -8.83
CA GLY A 76 35.45 0.99 -9.35
C GLY A 76 35.63 2.05 -10.43
N ARG A 77 35.27 1.72 -11.67
CA ARG A 77 35.33 2.64 -12.82
C ARG A 77 34.10 2.51 -13.70
N MET A 78 33.76 3.57 -14.41
CA MET A 78 32.72 3.58 -15.43
C MET A 78 33.36 3.71 -16.81
N VAL A 79 33.03 2.80 -17.72
CA VAL A 79 33.36 2.91 -19.14
C VAL A 79 32.15 3.48 -19.86
N LEU A 80 32.30 4.66 -20.46
CA LEU A 80 31.28 5.22 -21.35
C LEU A 80 31.42 4.54 -22.72
N ALA A 81 30.38 3.83 -23.13
CA ALA A 81 30.35 3.07 -24.37
C ALA A 81 29.11 3.39 -25.22
N GLU A 82 29.15 3.02 -26.49
CA GLU A 82 28.08 3.18 -27.46
C GLU A 82 27.54 1.81 -27.87
N ALA A 83 26.33 1.47 -27.45
CA ALA A 83 25.56 0.34 -27.98
C ALA A 83 24.70 0.84 -29.16
N ASP A 84 23.37 0.83 -29.02
CA ASP A 84 22.45 1.60 -29.89
C ASP A 84 22.31 3.06 -29.43
N ALA A 85 22.67 3.31 -28.18
CA ALA A 85 22.63 4.60 -27.50
C ALA A 85 23.77 4.64 -26.45
N PRO A 86 24.14 5.83 -25.97
CA PRO A 86 25.18 5.96 -24.95
C PRO A 86 24.80 5.20 -23.67
N VAL A 87 25.75 4.42 -23.14
CA VAL A 87 25.59 3.64 -21.91
C VAL A 87 26.88 3.70 -21.08
N GLY A 88 26.75 3.80 -19.77
CA GLY A 88 27.84 3.59 -18.83
C GLY A 88 27.93 2.11 -18.44
N LEU A 89 29.12 1.55 -18.40
CA LEU A 89 29.37 0.21 -17.88
C LEU A 89 30.20 0.33 -16.62
N LEU A 90 29.62 -0.07 -15.49
CA LEU A 90 30.34 -0.21 -14.23
C LEU A 90 31.21 -1.46 -14.32
N VAL A 91 32.51 -1.28 -14.15
CA VAL A 91 33.53 -2.33 -14.21
C VAL A 91 34.36 -2.34 -12.94
N GLY A 92 34.89 -3.51 -12.58
CA GLY A 92 35.76 -3.68 -11.42
C GLY A 92 37.14 -3.04 -11.62
N GLY A 93 37.59 -2.94 -12.87
CA GLY A 93 38.86 -2.31 -13.22
C GLY A 93 39.08 -2.22 -14.73
N VAL A 94 40.08 -1.44 -15.14
CA VAL A 94 40.49 -1.27 -16.53
C VAL A 94 41.95 -1.68 -16.64
N ALA A 95 42.23 -2.71 -17.44
CA ALA A 95 43.58 -3.22 -17.64
C ALA A 95 44.35 -2.42 -18.71
N GLY A 96 43.66 -1.94 -19.75
CA GLY A 96 44.25 -1.09 -20.79
C GLY A 96 43.74 -1.40 -22.19
N LEU A 97 44.27 -0.66 -23.17
CA LEU A 97 43.97 -0.83 -24.60
C LEU A 97 45.00 -1.80 -25.22
N THR A 98 44.54 -2.80 -25.95
CA THR A 98 45.38 -3.82 -26.60
C THR A 98 44.92 -4.06 -28.04
N ALA A 99 45.82 -4.53 -28.91
CA ALA A 99 45.45 -5.01 -30.25
C ALA A 99 44.95 -6.48 -30.23
N ASP A 100 45.34 -7.25 -29.22
CA ASP A 100 44.92 -8.65 -29.03
C ASP A 100 44.29 -8.81 -27.64
N PRO A 101 43.01 -9.18 -27.54
CA PRO A 101 42.33 -9.41 -26.27
C PRO A 101 42.78 -10.70 -25.56
N GLY A 102 43.57 -11.55 -26.22
CA GLY A 102 44.04 -12.82 -25.69
C GLY A 102 42.88 -13.76 -25.37
N ALA A 103 42.88 -14.33 -24.16
CA ALA A 103 41.81 -15.22 -23.69
C ALA A 103 40.54 -14.50 -23.21
N ALA A 104 40.52 -13.16 -23.19
CA ALA A 104 39.35 -12.40 -22.74
C ALA A 104 38.25 -12.42 -23.82
N PRO A 105 37.02 -12.85 -23.51
CA PRO A 105 35.94 -12.85 -24.49
C PRO A 105 35.59 -11.41 -24.90
N VAL A 106 35.44 -11.21 -26.22
CA VAL A 106 35.00 -9.93 -26.80
C VAL A 106 33.49 -9.83 -26.67
N LEU A 107 33.01 -8.72 -26.10
CA LEU A 107 31.60 -8.52 -25.82
C LEU A 107 30.87 -7.82 -26.97
N ASP A 108 29.74 -8.40 -27.38
CA ASP A 108 28.75 -7.73 -28.22
C ASP A 108 27.82 -6.87 -27.35
N LEU A 109 28.22 -5.61 -27.14
CA LEU A 109 27.47 -4.66 -26.31
C LEU A 109 26.02 -4.43 -26.79
N PRO A 110 25.73 -4.20 -28.08
CA PRO A 110 24.36 -4.13 -28.58
C PRO A 110 23.50 -5.34 -28.19
N ALA A 111 24.00 -6.56 -28.39
CA ALA A 111 23.26 -7.78 -28.07
C ALA A 111 23.01 -7.93 -26.55
N LEU A 112 24.03 -7.65 -25.73
CA LEU A 112 23.94 -7.73 -24.27
C LEU A 112 22.96 -6.69 -23.70
N VAL A 113 23.01 -5.45 -24.18
CA VAL A 113 22.10 -4.39 -23.74
C VAL A 113 20.67 -4.66 -24.22
N ALA A 114 20.49 -5.23 -25.42
CA ALA A 114 19.18 -5.61 -25.92
C ALA A 114 18.50 -6.68 -25.06
N GLY A 115 19.26 -7.64 -24.52
CA GLY A 115 18.75 -8.69 -23.60
C GLY A 115 18.24 -8.16 -22.25
N CYS A 116 18.67 -6.96 -21.85
CA CYS A 116 18.19 -6.28 -20.64
C CYS A 116 16.97 -5.38 -20.86
N ARG A 117 16.54 -5.19 -22.12
CA ARG A 117 15.28 -4.52 -22.43
C ARG A 117 14.14 -5.52 -22.19
N PRO A 118 13.04 -5.17 -21.49
CA PRO A 118 11.89 -6.05 -21.38
C PRO A 118 11.36 -6.41 -22.78
N ARG A 119 10.96 -7.68 -22.99
CA ARG A 119 10.47 -8.20 -24.27
C ARG A 119 9.33 -7.30 -24.81
N ARG A 120 9.54 -6.68 -25.97
CA ARG A 120 8.51 -5.93 -26.69
C ARG A 120 7.41 -6.88 -27.17
N THR A 121 6.16 -6.60 -26.81
CA THR A 121 5.06 -6.83 -27.76
C THR A 121 5.18 -5.76 -28.83
N ALA A 122 5.23 -6.18 -30.09
CA ALA A 122 5.54 -5.32 -31.22
C ALA A 122 4.54 -4.16 -31.34
N LEU A 123 5.05 -2.93 -31.21
CA LEU A 123 4.45 -1.74 -31.77
C LEU A 123 5.54 -1.01 -32.57
N THR A 124 5.14 -0.63 -33.78
CA THR A 124 5.91 -0.14 -34.92
C THR A 124 6.70 1.14 -34.56
N PRO A 125 7.90 1.37 -35.14
CA PRO A 125 8.73 2.52 -34.79
C PRO A 125 8.16 3.81 -35.40
N GLY A 126 7.63 4.70 -34.57
CA GLY A 126 7.33 6.08 -34.95
C GLY A 126 8.60 6.94 -34.92
N ALA A 127 9.05 7.28 -36.14
CA ALA A 127 9.85 8.40 -36.60
C ALA A 127 10.90 9.06 -35.66
N VAL A 128 12.11 9.06 -36.20
CA VAL A 128 13.20 10.01 -35.93
C VAL A 128 12.76 11.40 -36.38
N GLU A 129 12.96 12.41 -35.55
CA GLU A 129 13.06 13.80 -36.02
C GLU A 129 14.23 14.52 -35.32
N ARG A 130 15.10 15.07 -36.17
CA ARG A 130 15.97 16.23 -35.96
C ARG A 130 16.05 16.93 -37.34
N PRO A 131 16.46 18.20 -37.42
CA PRO A 131 16.02 19.37 -36.66
C PRO A 131 15.60 20.50 -37.62
N GLY A 132 14.58 21.29 -37.26
CA GLY A 132 14.27 22.53 -37.95
C GLY A 132 12.80 22.93 -37.82
N GLY A 133 12.54 24.15 -37.34
CA GLY A 133 11.26 24.82 -37.52
C GLY A 133 10.47 25.08 -36.23
N SER A 134 10.36 26.38 -35.92
CA SER A 134 9.53 27.04 -34.91
C SER A 134 9.86 26.83 -33.43
N PRO A 135 9.90 27.92 -32.62
CA PRO A 135 9.89 27.78 -31.18
C PRO A 135 8.62 27.01 -30.81
N THR A 136 8.81 25.79 -30.31
CA THR A 136 7.74 25.04 -29.66
C THR A 136 7.21 25.94 -28.55
N PRO A 137 5.88 26.16 -28.43
CA PRO A 137 5.34 26.98 -27.35
C PRO A 137 5.93 26.51 -26.03
N ALA A 138 6.51 27.43 -25.27
CA ALA A 138 7.21 27.13 -24.02
C ALA A 138 6.26 26.31 -23.14
N ARG A 139 6.63 25.06 -22.88
CA ARG A 139 5.81 24.16 -22.08
C ARG A 139 5.69 24.75 -20.67
N PRO A 140 4.52 24.70 -20.05
CA PRO A 140 4.34 25.24 -18.71
C PRO A 140 5.32 24.55 -17.74
N PRO A 141 5.88 25.30 -16.77
CA PRO A 141 6.78 24.73 -15.80
C PRO A 141 6.07 23.67 -14.96
N VAL A 142 6.75 22.56 -14.72
CA VAL A 142 6.23 21.42 -13.98
C VAL A 142 6.55 21.61 -12.50
N ALA A 143 5.54 21.49 -11.64
CA ALA A 143 5.70 21.52 -10.19
C ALA A 143 5.88 20.10 -9.65
N LEU A 144 6.92 19.90 -8.84
CA LEU A 144 7.32 18.61 -8.29
C LEU A 144 7.37 18.69 -6.76
N LEU A 145 6.65 17.80 -6.07
CA LEU A 145 6.77 17.59 -4.64
C LEU A 145 7.98 16.70 -4.36
N MET A 146 8.97 17.22 -3.62
CA MET A 146 10.18 16.46 -3.28
C MET A 146 9.89 15.45 -2.16
N LEU A 147 10.44 14.25 -2.30
CA LEU A 147 10.37 13.17 -1.33
C LEU A 147 11.77 12.64 -1.03
N THR A 148 11.99 12.16 0.19
CA THR A 148 13.15 11.33 0.53
C THR A 148 12.67 9.92 0.84
N VAL A 149 13.33 8.93 0.25
CA VAL A 149 13.01 7.51 0.42
C VAL A 149 14.32 6.75 0.57
N ALA A 150 14.55 6.16 1.76
CA ALA A 150 15.80 5.48 2.11
C ALA A 150 17.02 6.37 1.84
N GLY A 151 16.96 7.61 2.32
CA GLY A 151 18.00 8.63 2.15
C GLY A 151 18.18 9.20 0.72
N SER A 152 17.45 8.69 -0.28
CA SER A 152 17.56 9.13 -1.68
C SER A 152 16.43 10.10 -2.06
N PRO A 153 16.71 11.16 -2.86
CA PRO A 153 15.69 12.09 -3.31
C PRO A 153 14.87 11.52 -4.48
N TYR A 154 13.55 11.67 -4.38
CA TYR A 154 12.56 11.39 -5.41
C TYR A 154 11.61 12.59 -5.55
N ALA A 155 10.79 12.59 -6.60
CA ALA A 155 9.78 13.61 -6.82
C ALA A 155 8.43 13.00 -7.20
N LEU A 156 7.33 13.64 -6.82
CA LEU A 156 5.98 13.37 -7.35
C LEU A 156 5.46 14.59 -8.12
N PRO A 157 4.78 14.41 -9.26
CA PRO A 157 4.05 15.51 -9.92
C PRO A 157 3.02 16.13 -8.97
N LEU A 158 3.09 17.45 -8.74
CA LEU A 158 2.23 18.12 -7.77
C LEU A 158 0.76 18.15 -8.21
N ASP A 159 0.49 18.17 -9.51
CA ASP A 159 -0.85 18.11 -10.11
C ASP A 159 -1.60 16.81 -9.76
N MET A 160 -0.87 15.77 -9.37
CA MET A 160 -1.44 14.51 -8.89
C MET A 160 -1.66 14.48 -7.36
N VAL A 161 -1.11 15.46 -6.62
CA VAL A 161 -1.21 15.51 -5.16
C VAL A 161 -2.40 16.37 -4.74
N GLU A 162 -3.37 15.73 -4.10
CA GLU A 162 -4.56 16.40 -3.57
C GLU A 162 -4.24 17.22 -2.32
N GLU A 163 -3.43 16.66 -1.42
CA GLU A 163 -3.09 17.27 -0.14
C GLU A 163 -1.84 16.60 0.47
N VAL A 164 -1.09 17.31 1.32
CA VAL A 164 -0.09 16.70 2.21
C VAL A 164 -0.62 16.75 3.63
N VAL A 165 -0.76 15.57 4.24
CA VAL A 165 -1.41 15.38 5.53
C VAL A 165 -0.43 14.85 6.57
N ALA A 166 -0.60 15.25 7.83
CA ALA A 166 0.17 14.70 8.94
C ALA A 166 -0.36 13.32 9.32
N LEU A 167 0.55 12.39 9.63
CA LEU A 167 0.18 11.07 10.10
C LEU A 167 -0.15 11.12 11.60
N PRO A 168 -1.18 10.39 12.06
CA PRO A 168 -1.44 10.24 13.49
C PRO A 168 -0.33 9.42 14.16
N ALA A 169 -0.18 9.55 15.47
CA ALA A 169 0.81 8.79 16.25
C ALA A 169 0.62 7.26 16.14
N MET A 170 -0.61 6.81 15.85
CA MET A 170 -0.94 5.42 15.61
C MET A 170 -1.84 5.30 14.38
N VAL A 171 -1.41 4.49 13.41
CA VAL A 171 -2.17 4.18 12.19
C VAL A 171 -2.97 2.90 12.41
N ALA A 172 -4.23 2.86 11.98
CA ALA A 172 -5.05 1.66 12.10
C ALA A 172 -4.58 0.59 11.10
N PRO A 173 -4.32 -0.66 11.53
CA PRO A 173 -3.90 -1.71 10.62
C PRO A 173 -5.02 -2.05 9.62
N VAL A 174 -4.64 -2.37 8.38
CA VAL A 174 -5.56 -2.85 7.35
C VAL A 174 -5.41 -4.36 7.25
N PRO A 175 -6.45 -5.17 7.56
CA PRO A 175 -6.43 -6.61 7.34
C PRO A 175 -6.16 -6.91 5.86
N GLU A 176 -5.33 -7.91 5.56
CA GLU A 176 -4.96 -8.30 4.19
C GLU A 176 -4.19 -7.24 3.38
N GLY A 177 -3.63 -6.23 4.05
CA GLY A 177 -2.77 -5.24 3.39
C GLY A 177 -1.53 -5.89 2.77
N GLY A 178 -1.25 -5.58 1.51
CA GLY A 178 -0.03 -6.01 0.83
C GLY A 178 1.25 -5.55 1.54
N PRO A 179 2.42 -6.01 1.10
CA PRO A 179 3.71 -5.73 1.75
C PRO A 179 4.06 -4.24 1.81
N ALA A 180 3.40 -3.38 1.02
CA ALA A 180 3.54 -1.94 1.08
C ALA A 180 2.55 -1.21 2.01
N THR A 181 1.52 -1.89 2.51
CA THR A 181 0.48 -1.26 3.33
C THR A 181 0.98 -0.99 4.76
N LEU A 182 0.87 0.28 5.18
CA LEU A 182 1.15 0.72 6.54
C LEU A 182 -0.11 0.71 7.41
N GLY A 183 -1.27 0.84 6.79
CA GLY A 183 -2.57 0.83 7.44
C GLY A 183 -3.49 1.88 6.82
N ALA A 184 -4.37 2.48 7.61
CA ALA A 184 -5.25 3.53 7.16
C ALA A 184 -5.54 4.56 8.26
N MET A 185 -5.98 5.75 7.84
CA MET A 185 -6.36 6.83 8.75
C MET A 185 -7.64 7.54 8.29
N PRO A 186 -8.39 8.21 9.18
CA PRO A 186 -9.53 9.02 8.78
C PRO A 186 -9.05 10.27 8.02
N TRP A 187 -9.71 10.59 6.92
CA TRP A 187 -9.46 11.78 6.11
C TRP A 187 -10.74 12.18 5.37
N ARG A 188 -11.22 13.41 5.62
CA ARG A 188 -12.45 13.98 5.03
C ARG A 188 -13.70 13.06 5.12
N GLY A 189 -13.91 12.44 6.27
CA GLY A 189 -15.04 11.52 6.49
C GLY A 189 -14.93 10.19 5.72
N ARG A 190 -13.72 9.83 5.28
CA ARG A 190 -13.41 8.58 4.59
C ARG A 190 -12.16 7.95 5.21
N VAL A 191 -11.96 6.67 4.91
CA VAL A 191 -10.73 5.95 5.28
C VAL A 191 -9.71 6.14 4.17
N LEU A 192 -8.57 6.75 4.50
CA LEU A 192 -7.43 6.92 3.61
C LEU A 192 -6.43 5.77 3.84
N PRO A 193 -6.28 4.84 2.89
CA PRO A 193 -5.21 3.84 2.97
C PRO A 193 -3.84 4.50 2.87
N LEU A 194 -2.91 4.04 3.68
CA LEU A 194 -1.54 4.53 3.76
C LEU A 194 -0.58 3.47 3.24
N LEU A 195 0.18 3.82 2.21
CA LEU A 195 1.18 2.97 1.59
C LEU A 195 2.58 3.54 1.80
N SER A 196 3.53 2.69 2.16
CA SER A 196 4.94 3.07 2.24
C SER A 196 5.54 3.15 0.84
N VAL A 197 5.98 4.35 0.44
CA VAL A 197 6.70 4.53 -0.82
C VAL A 197 7.97 3.69 -0.82
N SER A 198 8.71 3.64 0.29
CA SER A 198 9.90 2.78 0.41
C SER A 198 9.60 1.33 0.06
N ALA A 199 8.54 0.76 0.63
CA ALA A 199 8.14 -0.63 0.37
C ALA A 199 7.69 -0.85 -1.08
N LEU A 200 6.97 0.11 -1.67
CA LEU A 200 6.60 0.07 -3.10
C LEU A 200 7.84 0.08 -4.00
N LEU A 201 8.89 0.81 -3.63
CA LEU A 201 10.17 0.78 -4.37
C LEU A 201 11.05 -0.44 -4.03
N GLY A 202 10.53 -1.44 -3.31
CA GLY A 202 11.26 -2.63 -2.88
C GLY A 202 12.37 -2.32 -1.86
N ARG A 203 12.10 -1.41 -0.91
CA ARG A 203 13.01 -1.04 0.18
C ARG A 203 12.39 -1.33 1.53
N GLU A 204 13.24 -1.41 2.55
CA GLU A 204 12.76 -1.46 3.93
C GLU A 204 11.89 -0.24 4.25
N ARG A 205 10.85 -0.48 5.04
CA ARG A 205 9.89 0.55 5.43
C ARG A 205 10.62 1.61 6.25
N ALA A 206 10.62 2.83 5.75
CA ALA A 206 11.08 3.99 6.51
C ALA A 206 9.90 4.61 7.26
N ALA A 207 10.12 5.02 8.51
CA ALA A 207 9.14 5.80 9.26
C ALA A 207 8.99 7.18 8.63
N GLY A 208 7.75 7.61 8.42
CA GLY A 208 7.40 8.95 7.95
C GLY A 208 6.40 9.60 8.89
N SER A 209 6.37 10.92 8.93
CA SER A 209 5.41 11.71 9.72
C SER A 209 4.32 12.37 8.89
N ARG A 210 4.42 12.30 7.56
CA ARG A 210 3.48 12.92 6.61
C ARG A 210 3.20 11.98 5.44
N ALA A 211 2.03 12.14 4.84
CA ALA A 211 1.63 11.44 3.62
C ALA A 211 1.21 12.44 2.53
N ALA A 212 1.56 12.15 1.28
CA ALA A 212 0.99 12.84 0.12
C ALA A 212 -0.26 12.08 -0.32
N VAL A 213 -1.42 12.72 -0.29
CA VAL A 213 -2.69 12.15 -0.74
C VAL A 213 -2.76 12.22 -2.26
N VAL A 214 -2.87 11.07 -2.91
CA VAL A 214 -3.00 10.94 -4.36
C VAL A 214 -4.11 9.96 -4.68
N ARG A 215 -5.17 10.43 -5.35
CA ARG A 215 -6.35 9.64 -5.73
C ARG A 215 -6.98 8.90 -4.55
N GLY A 216 -7.05 9.57 -3.40
CA GLY A 216 -7.57 8.97 -2.17
C GLY A 216 -6.69 7.88 -1.55
N VAL A 217 -5.38 7.85 -1.86
CA VAL A 217 -4.37 7.00 -1.20
C VAL A 217 -3.27 7.88 -0.63
N GLY A 218 -2.87 7.65 0.63
CA GLY A 218 -1.76 8.36 1.26
C GLY A 218 -0.43 7.67 1.00
N LEU A 219 0.45 8.31 0.24
CA LEU A 219 1.81 7.86 -0.01
C LEU A 219 2.74 8.39 1.09
N VAL A 220 3.24 7.50 1.94
CA VAL A 220 4.14 7.81 3.07
C VAL A 220 5.58 7.66 2.63
N ALA A 221 6.35 8.74 2.74
CA ALA A 221 7.79 8.77 2.51
C ALA A 221 8.52 9.11 3.81
N GLU A 222 9.82 8.81 3.87
CA GLU A 222 10.69 9.15 5.01
C GLU A 222 10.63 10.65 5.31
N ARG A 223 10.66 11.48 4.24
CA ARG A 223 10.48 12.91 4.34
C ARG A 223 9.73 13.45 3.13
N ILE A 224 8.77 14.32 3.37
CA ILE A 224 8.11 15.12 2.34
C ILE A 224 8.70 16.53 2.41
N GLY A 225 9.39 16.93 1.34
CA GLY A 225 10.13 18.17 1.21
C GLY A 225 9.34 19.27 0.47
N PRO A 226 10.04 20.34 0.03
CA PRO A 226 9.40 21.46 -0.64
C PRO A 226 8.89 21.08 -2.03
N VAL A 227 8.01 21.93 -2.56
CA VAL A 227 7.64 21.92 -3.97
C VAL A 227 8.68 22.71 -4.76
N LEU A 228 9.20 22.11 -5.82
CA LEU A 228 10.12 22.76 -6.76
C LEU A 228 9.43 22.91 -8.11
N ARG A 229 9.59 24.07 -8.75
CA ARG A 229 9.09 24.33 -10.10
C ARG A 229 10.26 24.28 -11.06
N LEU A 230 10.15 23.44 -12.07
CA LEU A 230 11.19 23.26 -13.09
C LEU A 230 10.64 23.59 -14.47
N PRO A 231 11.47 24.18 -15.34
CA PRO A 231 11.13 24.31 -16.75
C PRO A 231 11.08 22.90 -17.38
N ALA A 232 10.22 22.69 -18.38
CA ALA A 232 9.97 21.36 -18.93
C ALA A 232 11.23 20.73 -19.57
N GLU A 233 12.19 21.54 -20.00
CA GLU A 233 13.48 21.15 -20.58
C GLU A 233 14.43 20.54 -19.54
N ALA A 234 14.20 20.81 -18.25
CA ALA A 234 14.93 20.18 -17.16
C ALA A 234 14.41 18.77 -16.83
N ILE A 235 13.34 18.31 -17.48
CA ILE A 235 12.77 16.98 -17.28
C ILE A 235 13.12 16.09 -18.47
N ASP A 236 13.97 15.11 -18.21
CA ASP A 236 14.30 14.07 -19.15
C ASP A 236 13.21 12.97 -19.12
N PRO A 237 12.78 12.45 -20.27
CA PRO A 237 11.87 11.31 -20.31
C PRO A 237 12.56 10.05 -19.79
N VAL A 238 11.76 9.06 -19.37
CA VAL A 238 12.31 7.74 -19.07
C VAL A 238 13.00 7.18 -20.31
N PRO A 239 14.27 6.72 -20.22
CA PRO A 239 14.98 6.21 -21.39
C PRO A 239 14.23 5.03 -22.02
N ARG A 240 14.19 4.99 -23.36
CA ARG A 240 13.37 4.04 -24.16
C ARG A 240 13.66 2.56 -23.90
N ALA A 241 14.77 2.24 -23.26
CA ALA A 241 15.15 0.87 -22.90
C ALA A 241 14.34 0.28 -21.73
N TRP A 242 13.47 1.06 -21.07
CA TRP A 242 12.75 0.64 -19.85
C TRP A 242 11.25 0.38 -20.05
N PRO A 243 10.64 -0.43 -19.16
CA PRO A 243 9.21 -0.70 -19.21
C PRO A 243 8.44 0.60 -18.98
N ARG A 244 7.60 0.96 -19.96
CA ARG A 244 6.62 2.01 -19.79
C ARG A 244 5.57 1.54 -18.79
N GLY A 245 5.25 2.38 -17.81
CA GLY A 245 4.24 2.08 -16.78
C GLY A 245 4.81 1.57 -15.45
N GLY A 246 6.13 1.48 -15.29
CA GLY A 246 6.77 1.26 -13.99
C GLY A 246 6.71 2.50 -13.07
N ALA A 247 7.26 2.38 -11.87
CA ALA A 247 7.23 3.43 -10.85
C ALA A 247 7.96 4.74 -11.23
N ALA A 248 8.74 4.79 -12.32
CA ALA A 248 9.37 6.02 -12.83
C ALA A 248 8.57 6.66 -13.98
N ALA A 249 8.24 7.95 -13.86
CA ALA A 249 7.59 8.78 -14.86
C ALA A 249 8.56 9.64 -15.67
N GLY A 250 9.75 9.93 -15.12
CA GLY A 250 10.79 10.74 -15.77
C GLY A 250 11.92 11.08 -14.81
N PHE A 251 12.84 11.94 -15.24
CA PHE A 251 13.98 12.36 -14.42
C PHE A 251 14.14 13.87 -14.47
N ALA A 252 14.10 14.50 -13.30
CA ALA A 252 14.34 15.92 -13.15
C ALA A 252 15.83 16.20 -12.93
N ARG A 253 16.37 17.14 -13.71
CA ARG A 253 17.73 17.65 -13.57
C ARG A 253 17.75 18.85 -12.62
N PHE A 254 18.54 18.74 -11.56
CA PHE A 254 18.78 19.78 -10.57
C PHE A 254 20.26 20.19 -10.58
N ASP A 255 20.54 21.36 -10.00
CA ASP A 255 21.89 21.93 -9.87
C ASP A 255 22.66 21.97 -11.21
N GLY A 256 22.07 22.62 -12.21
CA GLY A 256 22.67 22.72 -13.55
C GLY A 256 22.84 21.38 -14.27
N GLY A 257 22.08 20.35 -13.89
CA GLY A 257 22.13 19.01 -14.48
C GLY A 257 23.14 18.07 -13.84
N ARG A 258 23.65 18.40 -12.64
CA ARG A 258 24.57 17.55 -11.86
C ARG A 258 23.84 16.49 -11.04
N ILE A 259 22.61 16.78 -10.65
CA ILE A 259 21.80 15.90 -9.81
C ILE A 259 20.59 15.45 -10.61
N LEU A 260 20.39 14.14 -10.71
CA LEU A 260 19.16 13.56 -11.25
C LEU A 260 18.25 13.10 -10.11
N VAL A 261 17.00 13.50 -10.17
CA VAL A 261 15.96 13.03 -9.26
C VAL A 261 14.92 12.28 -10.08
N CYS A 262 14.61 11.06 -9.66
CA CYS A 262 13.57 10.27 -10.29
C CYS A 262 12.20 10.84 -9.95
N ILE A 263 11.42 11.17 -10.99
CA ILE A 263 10.02 11.54 -10.88
C ILE A 263 9.22 10.24 -10.86
N LEU A 264 8.48 10.01 -9.79
CA LEU A 264 7.69 8.80 -9.57
C LEU A 264 6.32 8.89 -10.24
N SER A 265 5.87 7.78 -10.81
CA SER A 265 4.51 7.62 -11.31
C SER A 265 3.60 7.21 -10.16
N ALA A 266 2.81 8.15 -9.62
CA ALA A 266 1.88 7.86 -8.55
C ALA A 266 0.87 6.75 -8.92
N GLN A 267 0.44 6.71 -10.18
CA GLN A 267 -0.47 5.67 -10.67
C GLN A 267 0.17 4.29 -10.66
N ALA A 268 1.44 4.17 -11.05
CA ALA A 268 2.15 2.88 -11.04
C ALA A 268 2.39 2.41 -9.60
N LEU A 269 2.75 3.33 -8.70
CA LEU A 269 2.93 3.05 -7.28
C LEU A 269 1.64 2.54 -6.62
N ILE A 270 0.49 3.18 -6.91
CA ILE A 270 -0.80 2.73 -6.38
C ILE A 270 -1.14 1.32 -6.90
N ARG A 271 -0.93 1.05 -8.21
CA ARG A 271 -1.15 -0.29 -8.79
C ARG A 271 -0.25 -1.37 -8.19
N GLU A 272 1.01 -1.07 -7.87
CA GLU A 272 1.91 -2.03 -7.21
C GLU A 272 1.49 -2.32 -5.76
N GLY A 273 0.82 -1.37 -5.09
CA GLY A 273 0.27 -1.55 -3.75
C GLY A 273 -1.10 -2.24 -3.73
N GLU A 274 -1.78 -2.32 -4.88
CA GLU A 274 -3.03 -3.06 -5.04
C GLU A 274 -2.73 -4.58 -5.13
N PRO A 275 -3.37 -5.43 -4.32
CA PRO A 275 -3.29 -6.87 -4.50
C PRO A 275 -3.87 -7.28 -5.86
N ASP A 276 -3.30 -8.35 -6.44
CA ASP A 276 -3.66 -8.95 -7.75
C ASP A 276 -5.16 -8.83 -8.09
N PRO A 277 -5.57 -8.32 -9.27
CA PRO A 277 -6.97 -8.17 -9.67
C PRO A 277 -7.78 -9.48 -9.67
N GLY A 278 -7.14 -10.65 -9.53
CA GLY A 278 -7.77 -11.95 -9.26
C GLY A 278 -8.28 -12.17 -7.83
N HIS A 279 -7.86 -11.33 -6.87
CA HIS A 279 -8.39 -11.25 -5.51
C HIS A 279 -8.93 -9.85 -5.25
N GLN A 280 -9.95 -9.44 -6.01
CA GLN A 280 -10.86 -8.42 -5.50
C GLN A 280 -11.58 -9.03 -4.27
N PRO A 281 -11.43 -8.51 -3.04
CA PRO A 281 -12.60 -8.47 -2.20
C PRO A 281 -13.54 -7.48 -2.89
N ARG A 282 -14.41 -7.99 -3.76
CA ARG A 282 -15.74 -7.41 -3.94
C ARG A 282 -16.51 -7.63 -2.65
N VAL A 283 -16.06 -7.00 -1.57
CA VAL A 283 -16.92 -6.75 -0.43
C VAL A 283 -17.48 -5.37 -0.71
N PRO A 284 -18.75 -5.23 -1.15
CA PRO A 284 -19.42 -3.96 -0.93
C PRO A 284 -19.22 -3.67 0.55
N VAL A 285 -18.53 -2.57 0.91
CA VAL A 285 -18.47 -2.16 2.31
C VAL A 285 -19.88 -1.73 2.67
N ARG A 286 -20.69 -2.71 3.06
CA ARG A 286 -22.04 -2.51 3.52
C ARG A 286 -21.85 -1.80 4.85
N THR A 287 -22.28 -0.55 4.91
CA THR A 287 -22.61 0.07 6.19
C THR A 287 -23.63 -0.83 6.85
N GLU A 288 -23.20 -1.63 7.83
CA GLU A 288 -24.10 -2.44 8.63
C GLU A 288 -25.00 -1.47 9.39
N SER A 289 -26.31 -1.54 9.16
CA SER A 289 -27.23 -0.75 9.96
C SER A 289 -27.31 -1.40 11.33
N VAL A 290 -27.11 -0.62 12.39
CA VAL A 290 -27.11 -1.09 13.77
C VAL A 290 -28.25 -0.41 14.51
N LEU A 291 -29.01 -1.19 15.27
CA LEU A 291 -30.00 -0.68 16.20
C LEU A 291 -29.31 -0.34 17.52
N ALA A 292 -29.08 0.96 17.76
CA ALA A 292 -28.49 1.47 18.99
C ALA A 292 -29.52 1.57 20.12
N LEU A 293 -29.09 1.19 21.32
CA LEU A 293 -29.87 1.07 22.55
C LEU A 293 -29.06 1.67 23.70
N ASP A 294 -29.74 2.45 24.54
CA ASP A 294 -29.16 2.96 25.79
C ASP A 294 -29.60 2.04 26.94
N LEU A 295 -28.65 1.40 27.61
CA LEU A 295 -28.91 0.48 28.73
C LEU A 295 -28.04 0.87 29.92
N ALA A 296 -28.66 1.25 31.03
CA ALA A 296 -27.96 1.62 32.27
C ALA A 296 -26.86 2.70 32.11
N GLY A 297 -27.04 3.64 31.17
CA GLY A 297 -26.06 4.71 30.88
C GLY A 297 -25.01 4.33 29.84
N GLU A 298 -25.01 3.08 29.36
CA GLU A 298 -24.07 2.57 28.37
C GLU A 298 -24.76 2.31 27.02
N ARG A 299 -24.00 2.44 25.93
CA ARG A 299 -24.52 2.28 24.56
C ARG A 299 -24.21 0.91 23.98
N TYR A 300 -25.27 0.22 23.58
CA TYR A 300 -25.21 -1.09 22.94
C TYR A 300 -25.85 -1.08 21.57
N GLY A 301 -25.34 -1.91 20.66
CA GLY A 301 -25.86 -2.07 19.32
C GLY A 301 -26.22 -3.52 19.01
N LEU A 302 -27.30 -3.71 18.24
CA LEU A 302 -27.63 -4.98 17.60
C LEU A 302 -27.60 -4.83 16.08
N PRO A 303 -27.07 -5.81 15.32
CA PRO A 303 -27.23 -5.85 13.87
C PRO A 303 -28.70 -5.71 13.49
N ALA A 304 -29.05 -4.72 12.65
CA ALA A 304 -30.44 -4.43 12.34
C ALA A 304 -31.12 -5.55 11.53
N ASP A 305 -30.34 -6.32 10.78
CA ASP A 305 -30.77 -7.50 10.03
C ASP A 305 -31.18 -8.67 10.94
N ALA A 306 -30.64 -8.74 12.17
CA ALA A 306 -31.08 -9.69 13.18
C ALA A 306 -32.39 -9.29 13.86
N VAL A 307 -32.82 -8.02 13.75
CA VAL A 307 -34.05 -7.51 14.36
C VAL A 307 -35.24 -7.66 13.40
N ARG A 308 -36.22 -8.48 13.77
CA ARG A 308 -37.42 -8.76 12.98
C ARG A 308 -38.59 -7.82 13.26
N ALA A 309 -38.70 -7.34 14.50
CA ALA A 309 -39.74 -6.40 14.90
C ALA A 309 -39.37 -5.69 16.21
N ALA A 310 -39.85 -4.46 16.38
CA ALA A 310 -39.80 -3.74 17.65
C ALA A 310 -41.23 -3.38 18.07
N VAL A 311 -41.77 -4.12 19.04
CA VAL A 311 -43.17 -3.96 19.50
C VAL A 311 -43.21 -3.47 20.94
N PRO A 312 -44.33 -2.87 21.39
CA PRO A 312 -44.54 -2.64 22.82
C PRO A 312 -44.36 -3.94 23.61
N ALA A 313 -43.67 -3.87 24.75
CA ALA A 313 -43.54 -5.05 25.60
C ALA A 313 -44.93 -5.48 26.14
N PRO A 314 -45.24 -6.79 26.15
CA PRO A 314 -46.45 -7.30 26.77
C PRO A 314 -46.52 -6.93 28.26
N GLU A 315 -47.71 -6.62 28.77
CA GLU A 315 -47.93 -6.30 30.18
C GLU A 315 -47.60 -7.50 31.10
N THR A 316 -47.82 -8.71 30.61
CA THR A 316 -47.53 -9.95 31.33
C THR A 316 -46.78 -10.95 30.47
N LEU A 317 -45.85 -11.68 31.08
CA LEU A 317 -45.12 -12.79 30.48
C LEU A 317 -45.49 -14.06 31.23
N VAL A 318 -45.68 -15.17 30.50
CA VAL A 318 -45.89 -16.48 31.12
C VAL A 318 -44.59 -16.91 31.79
N ARG A 319 -44.62 -17.09 33.11
CA ARG A 319 -43.45 -17.50 33.88
C ARG A 319 -43.11 -18.95 33.57
N VAL A 320 -41.83 -19.22 33.38
CA VAL A 320 -41.30 -20.58 33.22
C VAL A 320 -40.72 -21.03 34.56
N PRO A 321 -41.26 -22.08 35.21
CA PRO A 321 -40.68 -22.63 36.43
C PRO A 321 -39.25 -23.10 36.18
N GLY A 322 -38.31 -22.76 37.08
CA GLY A 322 -36.89 -23.13 36.93
C GLY A 322 -36.14 -22.38 35.82
N ALA A 323 -36.67 -21.24 35.36
CA ALA A 323 -36.01 -20.38 34.37
C ALA A 323 -34.60 -19.99 34.82
N ARG A 324 -33.63 -20.12 33.89
CA ARG A 324 -32.23 -19.74 34.09
C ARG A 324 -32.05 -18.21 34.02
N ASP A 325 -30.90 -17.74 34.52
CA ASP A 325 -30.52 -16.34 34.49
C ASP A 325 -30.64 -15.73 33.09
N GLY A 326 -31.46 -14.68 32.99
CA GLY A 326 -31.72 -13.93 31.76
C GLY A 326 -33.02 -14.25 31.03
N LEU A 327 -33.74 -15.34 31.35
CA LEU A 327 -35.09 -15.60 30.80
C LEU A 327 -36.15 -14.88 31.64
N ALA A 328 -36.87 -13.93 31.03
CA ALA A 328 -37.95 -13.19 31.67
C ALA A 328 -39.30 -13.96 31.65
N GLY A 329 -39.53 -14.78 30.62
CA GLY A 329 -40.72 -15.61 30.47
C GLY A 329 -41.00 -15.97 29.00
N LEU A 330 -42.23 -16.37 28.71
CA LEU A 330 -42.71 -16.60 27.35
C LEU A 330 -43.77 -15.55 27.00
N ALA A 331 -43.72 -15.05 25.77
CA ALA A 331 -44.77 -14.23 25.17
C ALA A 331 -45.41 -15.00 24.00
N THR A 332 -46.64 -14.64 23.65
CA THR A 332 -47.27 -15.15 22.41
C THR A 332 -47.20 -14.07 21.34
N LEU A 333 -46.57 -14.38 20.20
CA LEU A 333 -46.50 -13.49 19.05
C LEU A 333 -47.03 -14.23 17.82
N ARG A 334 -48.12 -13.72 17.22
CA ARG A 334 -48.80 -14.34 16.07
C ARG A 334 -49.14 -15.82 16.31
N GLY A 335 -49.65 -16.14 17.50
CA GLY A 335 -50.08 -17.50 17.88
C GLY A 335 -48.96 -18.50 18.16
N ARG A 336 -47.68 -18.07 18.20
CA ARG A 336 -46.54 -18.91 18.56
C ARG A 336 -45.88 -18.42 19.86
N ALA A 337 -45.43 -19.36 20.68
CA ALA A 337 -44.64 -19.05 21.87
C ALA A 337 -43.27 -18.47 21.46
N LEU A 338 -42.91 -17.35 22.06
CA LEU A 338 -41.65 -16.63 21.87
C LEU A 338 -40.95 -16.52 23.23
N PRO A 339 -39.74 -17.09 23.39
CA PRO A 339 -38.97 -16.89 24.61
C PRO A 339 -38.54 -15.43 24.73
N VAL A 340 -38.73 -14.83 25.91
CA VAL A 340 -38.40 -13.44 26.17
C VAL A 340 -37.25 -13.35 27.16
N LEU A 341 -36.14 -12.75 26.73
CA LEU A 341 -34.93 -12.53 27.51
C LEU A 341 -34.90 -11.09 28.03
N ASP A 342 -34.40 -10.91 29.25
CA ASP A 342 -34.07 -9.60 29.80
C ASP A 342 -32.62 -9.24 29.42
N LEU A 343 -32.45 -8.24 28.56
CA LEU A 343 -31.14 -7.89 28.02
C LEU A 343 -30.19 -7.38 29.11
N ARG A 344 -30.68 -6.64 30.11
CA ARG A 344 -29.85 -6.15 31.22
C ARG A 344 -29.31 -7.31 32.03
N ARG A 345 -30.16 -8.29 32.37
CA ARG A 345 -29.73 -9.50 33.07
C ARG A 345 -28.72 -10.30 32.25
N ARG A 346 -28.93 -10.42 30.93
CA ARG A 346 -27.98 -11.11 30.05
C ARG A 346 -26.63 -10.39 29.96
N LEU A 347 -26.59 -9.07 30.07
CA LEU A 347 -25.36 -8.27 30.09
C LEU A 347 -24.77 -8.11 31.51
N GLY A 348 -25.40 -8.67 32.55
CA GLY A 348 -24.97 -8.49 33.94
C GLY A 348 -25.18 -7.06 34.49
N LEU A 349 -26.04 -6.26 33.86
CA LEU A 349 -26.32 -4.89 34.26
C LEU A 349 -27.33 -4.84 35.42
N PRO A 350 -27.31 -3.79 36.29
CA PRO A 350 -28.28 -3.62 37.36
C PRO A 350 -29.71 -3.68 36.83
N SER A 351 -30.69 -4.15 37.60
CA SER A 351 -32.10 -4.10 37.17
C SER A 351 -32.67 -2.67 37.30
N ALA A 352 -33.50 -2.22 36.37
CA ALA A 352 -34.32 -1.00 36.55
C ALA A 352 -35.75 -1.33 37.00
N PRO A 353 -36.41 -0.41 37.73
CA PRO A 353 -37.84 -0.50 37.97
C PRO A 353 -38.63 -0.55 36.65
N ALA A 354 -39.81 -1.18 36.66
CA ALA A 354 -40.68 -1.32 35.49
C ALA A 354 -41.41 0.00 35.14
N THR A 355 -40.68 1.10 35.10
CA THR A 355 -41.21 2.42 34.76
C THR A 355 -41.30 2.56 33.24
N GLY A 356 -42.51 2.38 32.73
CA GLY A 356 -43.08 2.81 31.44
C GLY A 356 -42.16 3.01 30.23
N ARG A 357 -42.45 2.23 29.16
CA ARG A 357 -41.84 2.20 27.80
C ARG A 357 -40.72 1.17 27.59
N ARG A 358 -40.86 -0.04 28.14
CA ARG A 358 -40.07 -1.20 27.68
C ARG A 358 -40.53 -1.60 26.28
N ARG A 359 -39.58 -1.89 25.40
CA ARG A 359 -39.88 -2.49 24.09
C ARG A 359 -39.44 -3.94 24.07
N LEU A 360 -40.16 -4.73 23.29
CA LEU A 360 -39.78 -6.09 22.95
C LEU A 360 -39.18 -6.08 21.54
N LEU A 361 -37.87 -6.28 21.46
CA LEU A 361 -37.19 -6.50 20.18
C LEU A 361 -37.25 -7.98 19.85
N VAL A 362 -37.91 -8.34 18.76
CA VAL A 362 -37.93 -9.71 18.26
C VAL A 362 -36.68 -9.89 17.42
N ILE A 363 -35.76 -10.73 17.86
CA ILE A 363 -34.52 -11.04 17.16
C ILE A 363 -34.51 -12.47 16.62
N GLU A 364 -33.73 -12.70 15.57
CA GLU A 364 -33.53 -14.01 14.98
C GLU A 364 -32.09 -14.16 14.47
N ALA A 365 -31.42 -15.22 14.90
CA ALA A 365 -30.09 -15.61 14.42
C ALA A 365 -29.94 -17.13 14.51
N ASP A 366 -29.23 -17.73 13.54
CA ASP A 366 -28.99 -19.17 13.44
C ASP A 366 -30.25 -20.04 13.56
N GLY A 367 -31.37 -19.56 13.01
CA GLY A 367 -32.68 -20.24 13.06
C GLY A 367 -33.37 -20.20 14.44
N ALA A 368 -32.73 -19.63 15.46
CA ALA A 368 -33.32 -19.37 16.76
C ALA A 368 -33.98 -18.00 16.79
N ARG A 369 -35.12 -17.89 17.50
CA ARG A 369 -35.90 -16.65 17.61
C ARG A 369 -36.27 -16.38 19.07
N ALA A 370 -36.05 -15.15 19.52
CA ALA A 370 -36.42 -14.70 20.86
C ALA A 370 -36.86 -13.24 20.87
N GLY A 371 -37.55 -12.84 21.93
CA GLY A 371 -37.78 -11.45 22.27
C GLY A 371 -36.72 -10.96 23.26
N LEU A 372 -36.25 -9.73 23.11
CA LEU A 372 -35.38 -9.03 24.05
C LEU A 372 -36.14 -7.87 24.66
N LEU A 373 -36.24 -7.84 25.98
CA LEU A 373 -36.70 -6.67 26.70
C LEU A 373 -35.57 -5.65 26.76
N VAL A 374 -35.86 -4.44 26.28
CA VAL A 374 -34.94 -3.30 26.28
C VAL A 374 -35.61 -2.07 26.89
N ASP A 375 -34.78 -1.20 27.46
CA ASP A 375 -35.23 0.08 27.99
C ASP A 375 -35.31 1.12 26.85
N GLY A 376 -36.41 1.85 26.76
CA GLY A 376 -36.48 3.07 25.97
C GLY A 376 -36.49 2.93 24.43
N THR A 377 -35.97 3.98 23.79
CA THR A 377 -36.02 4.19 22.33
C THR A 377 -34.82 3.55 21.64
N ALA A 378 -35.09 2.66 20.70
CA ALA A 378 -34.09 2.13 19.79
C ALA A 378 -33.90 3.07 18.60
N ARG A 379 -32.66 3.42 18.26
CA ARG A 379 -32.33 4.28 17.12
C ARG A 379 -31.58 3.49 16.07
N LEU A 380 -32.06 3.51 14.83
CA LEU A 380 -31.30 2.98 13.72
C LEU A 380 -30.15 3.94 13.39
N ILE A 381 -28.93 3.45 13.48
CA ILE A 381 -27.73 4.17 13.07
C ILE A 381 -27.01 3.39 11.98
N ARG A 382 -26.20 4.10 11.19
CA ARG A 382 -25.34 3.50 10.18
C ARG A 382 -23.91 3.92 10.48
N PRO A 383 -23.17 3.14 11.27
CA PRO A 383 -21.75 3.36 11.46
C PRO A 383 -21.06 3.45 10.10
N GLU A 384 -20.07 4.33 10.01
CA GLU A 384 -19.29 4.48 8.79
C GLU A 384 -18.59 3.18 8.41
N ALA A 385 -18.29 3.04 7.13
CA ALA A 385 -17.50 1.95 6.59
C ALA A 385 -16.19 1.76 7.40
N GLY A 386 -16.00 0.59 8.01
CA GLY A 386 -14.81 0.28 8.82
C GLY A 386 -14.85 0.81 10.27
N ALA A 387 -15.93 1.47 10.70
CA ALA A 387 -16.08 1.92 12.09
C ALA A 387 -16.25 0.76 13.07
N ILE A 388 -16.75 -0.38 12.59
CA ILE A 388 -16.97 -1.60 13.37
C ILE A 388 -15.70 -2.47 13.33
N ARG A 389 -15.19 -2.84 14.50
CA ARG A 389 -14.01 -3.70 14.68
C ARG A 389 -14.32 -4.84 15.66
N PRO A 390 -13.54 -5.95 15.68
CA PRO A 390 -13.62 -6.94 16.74
C PRO A 390 -13.41 -6.30 18.12
N ALA A 391 -14.18 -6.76 19.11
CA ALA A 391 -13.98 -6.35 20.50
C ALA A 391 -12.66 -6.96 21.02
N PRO A 392 -11.88 -6.22 21.84
CA PRO A 392 -10.72 -6.79 22.52
C PRO A 392 -11.09 -8.05 23.31
N PRO A 393 -10.19 -9.04 23.41
CA PRO A 393 -10.41 -10.21 24.26
C PRO A 393 -10.73 -9.80 25.69
N GLY A 394 -11.79 -10.36 26.28
CA GLY A 394 -12.24 -10.01 27.64
C GLY A 394 -13.22 -8.83 27.74
N THR A 395 -13.71 -8.29 26.62
CA THR A 395 -14.75 -7.25 26.62
C THR A 395 -16.10 -7.82 27.08
N GLY A 396 -16.61 -7.33 28.20
CA GLY A 396 -17.90 -7.75 28.75
C GLY A 396 -17.92 -9.23 29.18
N ASN A 397 -19.06 -9.89 29.02
CA ASN A 397 -19.27 -11.29 29.43
C ASN A 397 -19.27 -12.28 28.25
N GLY A 398 -18.59 -11.92 27.15
CA GLY A 398 -18.52 -12.75 25.93
C GLY A 398 -19.70 -12.57 24.97
N LEU A 399 -20.68 -11.72 25.28
CA LEU A 399 -21.77 -11.36 24.37
C LEU A 399 -21.43 -10.24 23.39
N VAL A 400 -20.38 -9.45 23.67
CA VAL A 400 -19.93 -8.35 22.82
C VAL A 400 -18.79 -8.87 21.92
N ALA A 401 -19.09 -9.12 20.65
CA ALA A 401 -18.11 -9.60 19.69
C ALA A 401 -17.39 -8.45 18.96
N ARG A 402 -18.03 -7.28 18.87
CA ARG A 402 -17.56 -6.14 18.07
C ARG A 402 -17.82 -4.81 18.75
N VAL A 403 -17.08 -3.77 18.39
CA VAL A 403 -17.27 -2.39 18.86
C VAL A 403 -17.27 -1.45 17.67
N ALA A 404 -18.19 -0.50 17.64
CA ALA A 404 -18.22 0.57 16.65
C ALA A 404 -17.71 1.88 17.27
N ALA A 405 -16.76 2.54 16.60
CA ALA A 405 -16.35 3.90 16.95
C ALA A 405 -17.31 4.91 16.30
N LEU A 406 -17.97 5.73 17.10
CA LEU A 406 -18.86 6.80 16.66
C LEU A 406 -18.28 8.17 17.05
N PRO A 407 -18.68 9.27 16.40
CA PRO A 407 -18.21 10.62 16.73
C PRO A 407 -18.45 11.04 18.18
N ASP A 408 -19.50 10.48 18.80
CA ASP A 408 -19.94 10.77 20.16
C ASP A 408 -19.54 9.67 21.16
N GLY A 409 -18.65 8.74 20.78
CA GLY A 409 -18.07 7.71 21.66
C GLY A 409 -18.15 6.30 21.08
N THR A 410 -18.06 5.27 21.93
CA THR A 410 -18.08 3.87 21.49
C THR A 410 -19.47 3.25 21.61
N LEU A 411 -19.77 2.31 20.71
CA LEU A 411 -20.98 1.51 20.72
C LEU A 411 -20.60 0.02 20.73
N SER A 412 -20.95 -0.69 21.80
CA SER A 412 -20.67 -2.11 21.95
C SER A 412 -21.68 -2.95 21.18
N LEU A 413 -21.24 -3.72 20.18
CA LEU A 413 -22.12 -4.55 19.34
C LEU A 413 -22.27 -5.94 19.94
N ILE A 414 -23.51 -6.27 20.29
CA ILE A 414 -23.89 -7.57 20.85
C ILE A 414 -24.03 -8.57 19.70
N ASP A 415 -23.43 -9.74 19.87
CA ASP A 415 -23.60 -10.86 18.95
C ASP A 415 -24.97 -11.54 19.20
N PRO A 416 -25.91 -11.50 18.25
CA PRO A 416 -27.21 -12.13 18.39
C PRO A 416 -27.13 -13.64 18.58
N ALA A 417 -26.18 -14.32 17.92
CA ALA A 417 -26.02 -15.76 18.05
C ALA A 417 -25.55 -16.13 19.45
N ALA A 418 -24.54 -15.43 19.99
CA ALA A 418 -24.09 -15.60 21.37
C ALA A 418 -25.19 -15.27 22.40
N LEU A 419 -26.03 -14.28 22.09
CA LEU A 419 -27.16 -13.88 22.93
C LEU A 419 -28.26 -14.95 22.98
N LEU A 420 -28.50 -15.64 21.86
CA LEU A 420 -29.46 -16.75 21.76
C LEU A 420 -28.85 -18.10 22.17
N ALA A 421 -27.53 -18.21 22.12
CA ALA A 421 -26.80 -19.40 22.51
C ALA A 421 -27.01 -19.70 24.00
N ARG A 422 -27.13 -21.00 24.28
CA ARG A 422 -27.19 -21.51 25.64
C ARG A 422 -25.85 -21.15 26.31
N PRO A 423 -25.83 -20.45 27.46
CA PRO A 423 -24.57 -20.18 28.15
C PRO A 423 -23.87 -21.53 28.42
N PRO A 424 -22.54 -21.63 28.20
CA PRO A 424 -21.80 -22.82 28.59
C PRO A 424 -22.04 -23.06 30.09
N ARG A 425 -22.16 -24.33 30.50
CA ARG A 425 -22.29 -24.69 31.92
C ARG A 425 -21.10 -24.06 32.64
N SER A 426 -21.33 -23.04 33.46
CA SER A 426 -20.34 -22.59 34.43
C SER A 426 -19.99 -23.80 35.28
N MET A 427 -18.71 -24.21 35.25
CA MET A 427 -18.16 -25.10 36.25
C MET A 427 -18.48 -24.51 37.62
N ALA A 428 -19.01 -25.33 38.51
CA ALA A 428 -19.16 -25.02 39.91
C ALA A 428 -17.77 -24.65 40.49
N PRO A 429 -17.70 -23.78 41.51
CA PRO A 429 -16.45 -23.56 42.22
C PRO A 429 -15.99 -24.90 42.79
N GLU A 430 -14.81 -25.37 42.39
CA GLU A 430 -14.15 -26.49 43.06
C GLU A 430 -14.00 -26.12 44.54
N GLY A 431 -14.74 -26.85 45.37
CA GLY A 431 -14.66 -26.74 46.81
C GLY A 431 -13.23 -27.00 47.25
N ARG A 432 -12.72 -26.06 48.04
CA ARG A 432 -11.53 -26.23 48.87
C ARG A 432 -11.75 -27.49 49.74
N PRO A 433 -10.91 -28.54 49.67
CA PRO A 433 -10.95 -29.57 50.69
C PRO A 433 -10.36 -29.01 51.99
N ALA A 434 -10.91 -29.51 53.10
CA ALA A 434 -10.74 -29.05 54.47
C ALA A 434 -9.30 -29.09 55.00
#